data_AF-X1G5I1-F1
#
_entry.id   AF-X1G5I1-F1
#
_cell.length_a   1.000
_cell.length_b   1.000
_cell.length_c   1.000
_cell.angle_alpha   90.00
_cell.angle_beta   90.00
_cell.angle_gamma   90.00
#
_symmetry.space_group_name_H-M   'P 1'
#
loop_
_entity.id
_entity.type
_entity.pdbx_description
1 polymer ?
#
loop_
_entity_poly.entity_id
_entity_poly.type
_entity_poly.pdbx_seq_one_letter_code
_entity_poly.pdbx_strand_id
1 'polypeptide(L)'
;MSEGEVYTFRLRRRLQTGKTWMNDRRGGPKIADVDVRELGEYRVWDLRPFLDKSSFTTLAAWFMAIRDLQGSRVVGMNTRGWLYKVMLVNLKQ
;
A
#
# COMPACT_ATOMS: atom_id res chain seq x y z
N MET A 1 11.24 7.44 10.88
CA MET A 1 10.46 6.45 10.11
C MET A 1 9.98 5.43 11.14
N SER A 2 8.68 5.32 11.38
CA SER A 2 8.14 4.38 12.37
C SER A 2 8.40 2.95 11.90
N GLU A 3 9.06 2.18 12.75
CA GLU A 3 9.70 0.90 12.47
C GLU A 3 8.70 -0.15 11.96
N GLY A 4 8.92 -0.62 10.73
CA GLY A 4 8.37 -1.87 10.22
C GLY A 4 6.93 -1.86 9.70
N GLU A 5 6.24 -0.72 9.61
CA GLU A 5 4.90 -0.64 9.02
C GLU A 5 4.77 0.34 7.85
N VAL A 6 3.97 -0.02 6.86
CA VAL A 6 3.66 0.82 5.70
C VAL A 6 2.20 0.65 5.25
N TYR A 7 1.59 1.74 4.83
CA TYR A 7 0.25 1.76 4.27
C TYR A 7 0.31 1.72 2.75
N THR A 8 -0.42 0.79 2.15
CA THR A 8 -0.45 0.61 0.70
C THR A 8 -1.89 0.59 0.19
N PHE A 9 -2.12 1.16 -0.99
CA PHE A 9 -3.44 1.24 -1.60
C PHE A 9 -3.48 0.44 -2.90
N ARG A 10 -4.59 -0.27 -3.16
CA ARG A 10 -4.79 -1.00 -4.41
C ARG A 10 -6.20 -0.79 -4.96
N LEU A 11 -6.31 -0.63 -6.27
CA LEU A 11 -7.60 -0.58 -6.98
C LEU A 11 -8.28 -1.94 -7.14
N ARG A 12 -7.64 -3.02 -6.72
CA ARG A 12 -8.24 -4.36 -6.70
C ARG A 12 -8.01 -4.97 -5.33
N ARG A 13 -9.07 -5.57 -4.79
CA ARG A 13 -8.99 -6.27 -3.50
C ARG A 13 -7.99 -7.41 -3.61
N ARG A 14 -7.18 -7.61 -2.57
CA ARG A 14 -6.35 -8.80 -2.45
C ARG A 14 -7.27 -10.01 -2.23
N LEU A 15 -6.95 -11.13 -2.88
CA LEU A 15 -7.63 -12.39 -2.61
C LEU A 15 -7.27 -12.96 -1.23
N GLN A 16 -6.06 -12.66 -0.75
CA GLN A 16 -5.55 -13.15 0.53
C GLN A 16 -4.81 -12.04 1.30
N THR A 17 -5.06 -12.01 2.60
CA THR A 17 -4.44 -11.16 3.62
C THR A 17 -3.92 -12.05 4.74
N GLY A 18 -3.10 -11.50 5.64
CA GLY A 18 -2.41 -12.24 6.70
C GLY A 18 -0.91 -12.37 6.42
N LYS A 19 -0.30 -13.38 7.04
CA LYS A 19 1.14 -13.68 6.91
C LYS A 19 1.48 -14.09 5.48
N THR A 20 2.40 -13.36 4.87
CA THR A 20 2.90 -13.57 3.51
C THR A 20 4.32 -13.06 3.41
N TRP A 21 4.86 -12.95 2.20
CA TRP A 21 6.17 -12.39 1.94
C TRP A 21 6.09 -11.24 0.95
N MET A 22 7.12 -10.40 0.95
CA MET A 22 7.34 -9.37 -0.06
C MET A 22 8.61 -9.64 -0.86
N ASN A 23 8.63 -9.12 -2.08
CA ASN A 23 9.73 -9.22 -3.02
C ASN A 23 10.29 -7.81 -3.27
N ASP A 24 11.54 -7.74 -3.69
CA ASP A 24 12.19 -6.48 -4.12
C ASP A 24 11.47 -5.83 -5.31
N ARG A 25 10.93 -6.65 -6.21
CA ARG A 25 10.14 -6.27 -7.38
C ARG A 25 9.18 -7.39 -7.76
N ARG A 26 8.28 -7.11 -8.71
CA ARG A 26 7.37 -8.12 -9.26
C ARG A 26 8.18 -9.28 -9.86
N GLY A 27 8.01 -10.48 -9.30
CA GLY A 27 8.70 -11.69 -9.74
C GLY A 27 10.19 -11.78 -9.32
N GLY A 28 10.70 -10.82 -8.56
CA GLY A 28 12.06 -10.89 -8.01
C GLY A 28 12.16 -11.82 -6.78
N PRO A 29 13.32 -11.92 -6.12
CA PRO A 29 13.48 -12.74 -4.92
C PRO A 29 12.63 -12.23 -3.73
N LYS A 30 12.30 -13.15 -2.81
CA LYS A 30 11.72 -12.81 -1.50
C LYS A 30 12.74 -12.02 -0.68
N ILE A 31 12.31 -10.92 -0.06
CA ILE A 31 13.17 -10.06 0.78
C ILE A 31 12.74 -9.99 2.24
N ALA A 32 11.46 -10.21 2.56
CA ALA A 32 10.98 -10.21 3.94
C ALA A 32 9.66 -10.94 4.09
N ASP A 33 9.37 -11.40 5.32
CA ASP A 33 8.05 -11.84 5.74
C ASP A 33 7.24 -10.67 6.29
N VAL A 34 5.98 -10.59 5.89
CA VAL A 34 5.07 -9.49 6.22
C VAL A 34 3.69 -10.00 6.64
N ASP A 35 3.02 -9.27 7.53
CA ASP A 35 1.60 -9.44 7.83
C ASP A 35 0.82 -8.31 7.13
N VAL A 36 -0.12 -8.68 6.27
CA VAL A 36 -0.93 -7.73 5.50
C VAL A 36 -2.35 -7.73 6.06
N ARG A 37 -2.80 -6.58 6.57
CA ARG A 37 -4.16 -6.40 7.07
C ARG A 37 -4.92 -5.43 6.18
N GLU A 38 -6.09 -5.84 5.70
CA GLU A 38 -7.02 -4.93 5.03
C GLU A 38 -7.69 -4.02 6.06
N LEU A 39 -7.69 -2.72 5.80
CA LEU A 39 -8.35 -1.72 6.65
C LEU A 39 -9.73 -1.32 6.12
N GLY A 40 -10.03 -1.66 4.87
CA GLY A 40 -11.31 -1.40 4.22
C GLY A 40 -11.15 -0.67 2.88
N GLU A 41 -12.28 -0.21 2.37
CA GLU A 41 -12.37 0.58 1.14
C GLU A 41 -12.30 2.08 1.43
N TYR A 42 -11.44 2.79 0.71
CA TYR A 42 -11.18 4.22 0.86
C TYR A 42 -11.22 4.89 -0.51
N ARG A 43 -11.55 6.19 -0.55
CA ARG A 43 -11.27 7.02 -1.73
C ARG A 43 -9.81 7.46 -1.68
N VAL A 44 -9.23 7.81 -2.82
CA VAL A 44 -7.89 8.39 -2.87
C VAL A 44 -7.81 9.65 -1.98
N TRP A 45 -8.84 10.51 -1.98
CA TRP A 45 -8.90 11.68 -1.09
C TRP A 45 -8.72 11.34 0.40
N ASP A 46 -9.20 10.17 0.83
CA ASP A 46 -9.21 9.74 2.23
C ASP A 46 -7.85 9.18 2.68
N LEU A 47 -6.83 9.14 1.80
CA LEU A 47 -5.51 8.58 2.10
C LEU A 47 -4.60 9.52 2.90
N ARG A 48 -4.97 10.79 3.01
CA ARG A 48 -4.14 11.83 3.65
C ARG A 48 -3.69 11.49 5.08
N PRO A 49 -4.51 10.87 5.95
CA PRO A 49 -4.10 10.49 7.29
C PRO A 49 -2.99 9.43 7.36
N PHE A 50 -2.69 8.73 6.25
CA PHE A 50 -1.73 7.63 6.21
C PHE A 50 -0.42 8.01 5.52
N LEU A 51 -0.24 9.28 5.15
CA LEU A 51 0.91 9.74 4.36
C LEU A 51 2.24 9.55 5.08
N ASP A 52 2.27 9.83 6.38
CA ASP A 52 3.45 9.70 7.26
C ASP A 52 4.01 8.27 7.29
N LYS A 53 3.15 7.28 7.05
CA LYS A 53 3.45 5.86 6.98
C LYS A 53 3.23 5.30 5.57
N SER A 54 3.19 6.16 4.58
CA SER A 54 3.29 5.81 3.18
C SER A 54 4.71 6.08 2.69
N SER A 55 5.07 5.54 1.52
CA SER A 55 6.32 5.91 0.85
C SER A 55 6.25 7.26 0.12
N PHE A 56 5.22 8.08 0.38
CA PHE A 56 4.95 9.33 -0.32
C PHE A 56 4.87 10.51 0.64
N THR A 57 5.51 11.61 0.28
CA THR A 57 5.49 12.86 1.04
C THR A 57 4.20 13.66 0.88
N THR A 58 3.46 13.44 -0.20
CA THR A 58 2.21 14.18 -0.48
C THR A 58 1.13 13.27 -1.04
N LEU A 59 -0.12 13.66 -0.82
CA LEU A 59 -1.28 12.97 -1.41
C LEU A 59 -1.21 12.98 -2.95
N ALA A 60 -0.71 14.07 -3.53
CA ALA A 60 -0.53 14.18 -4.97
C ALA A 60 0.49 13.16 -5.50
N ALA A 61 1.63 12.97 -4.82
CA ALA A 61 2.63 11.98 -5.20
C ALA A 61 2.06 10.55 -5.11
N TRP A 62 1.32 10.24 -4.04
CA TRP A 62 0.69 8.94 -3.90
C TRP A 62 -0.38 8.71 -4.99
N PHE A 63 -1.22 9.71 -5.26
CA PHE A 63 -2.19 9.67 -6.35
C PHE A 63 -1.52 9.40 -7.70
N MET A 64 -0.46 10.13 -8.03
CA MET A 64 0.27 9.94 -9.29
C MET A 64 0.84 8.53 -9.41
N ALA A 65 1.44 7.98 -8.34
CA ALA A 65 1.93 6.61 -8.34
C ALA A 65 0.81 5.57 -8.55
N ILE A 66 -0.40 5.80 -8.00
CA ILE A 66 -1.56 4.94 -8.25
C ILE A 66 -1.99 5.03 -9.72
N ARG A 67 -2.01 6.22 -10.30
CA ARG A 67 -2.34 6.42 -11.73
C ARG A 67 -1.34 5.70 -12.64
N ASP A 68 -0.05 5.83 -12.37
CA ASP A 68 1.01 5.26 -13.19
C ASP A 68 0.94 3.73 -13.16
N LEU A 69 0.63 3.14 -12.00
CA LEU A 69 0.50 1.70 -11.86
C LEU A 69 -0.73 1.12 -12.58
N GLN A 70 -1.79 1.90 -12.77
CA GLN A 70 -3.11 1.40 -13.21
C GLN A 70 -3.56 1.92 -14.57
N GLY A 71 -2.81 2.87 -15.15
CA GLY A 71 -3.21 3.59 -16.34
C GLY A 71 -4.02 4.84 -15.98
N SER A 72 -3.54 5.99 -16.45
CA SER A 72 -4.00 7.33 -16.06
C SER A 72 -5.49 7.64 -16.29
N ARG A 73 -6.18 6.86 -17.13
CA ARG A 73 -7.59 7.06 -17.52
C ARG A 73 -8.62 6.52 -16.51
N VAL A 74 -8.21 5.73 -15.53
CA VAL A 74 -9.14 5.00 -14.62
C VAL A 74 -9.15 5.59 -13.21
N VAL A 75 -8.25 6.51 -12.91
CA VAL A 75 -7.95 6.93 -11.54
C VAL A 75 -8.11 8.44 -11.39
N GLY A 76 -9.09 8.83 -10.59
CA GLY A 76 -9.30 10.18 -10.07
C GLY A 76 -9.29 10.19 -8.55
N MET A 77 -9.41 11.37 -7.94
CA MET A 77 -9.35 11.48 -6.48
C MET A 77 -10.56 10.86 -5.76
N ASN A 78 -11.69 10.69 -6.45
CA ASN A 78 -12.88 9.97 -5.95
C ASN A 78 -12.83 8.47 -6.20
N THR A 79 -11.80 7.96 -6.89
CA THR A 79 -11.66 6.52 -7.15
C THR A 79 -11.53 5.78 -5.83
N ARG A 80 -12.32 4.72 -5.69
CA ARG A 80 -12.30 3.82 -4.54
C ARG A 80 -11.31 2.69 -4.75
N GLY A 81 -10.74 2.22 -3.66
CA GLY A 81 -9.88 1.06 -3.62
C GLY A 81 -9.65 0.61 -2.18
N TRP A 82 -8.81 -0.39 -2.00
CA TRP A 82 -8.58 -1.04 -0.72
C TRP A 82 -7.27 -0.57 -0.11
N LEU A 83 -7.36 -0.13 1.14
CA LEU A 83 -6.21 0.25 1.95
C LEU A 83 -5.74 -0.94 2.77
N TYR A 84 -4.43 -1.14 2.80
CA TYR A 84 -3.78 -2.20 3.56
C TYR A 84 -2.71 -1.64 4.45
N LYS A 85 -2.66 -2.14 5.68
CA LYS A 85 -1.52 -2.03 6.57
C LYS A 85 -0.60 -3.23 6.35
N VAL A 86 0.65 -2.99 6.05
CA VAL A 86 1.69 -4.02 5.86
C VAL A 86 2.70 -3.87 6.98
N MET A 87 2.99 -4.95 7.70
CA MET A 87 3.92 -4.96 8.85
C MET A 87 4.98 -6.03 8.66
N LEU A 88 6.24 -5.76 9.00
CA LEU A 88 7.28 -6.78 9.04
C LEU A 88 7.00 -7.79 10.16
N VAL A 89 7.13 -9.08 9.88
CA VAL A 89 6.87 -10.15 10.87
C VAL A 89 8.08 -10.39 11.78
N ASN A 90 9.28 -9.99 11.36
CA ASN A 90 10.53 -10.20 12.10
C ASN A 90 11.36 -8.92 12.16
N LEU A 91 11.06 -8.02 13.09
CA LEU A 91 12.11 -7.17 13.67
C LEU A 91 12.64 -7.96 14.86
N LYS A 92 13.75 -8.68 14.68
CA LYS A 92 14.57 -9.05 15.84
C LYS A 92 15.01 -7.73 16.46
N GLN A 93 14.44 -7.40 17.62
CA GLN A 93 15.00 -6.39 18.52
C GLN A 93 16.38 -6.84 18.98
#